data_AF-A0A3C0WC75-F1
#
_entry.id   AF-A0A3C0WC75-F1
#
_cell.length_a   1.000
_cell.length_b   1.000
_cell.length_c   1.000
_cell.angle_alpha   90.00
_cell.angle_beta   90.00
_cell.angle_gamma   90.00
#
_symmetry.space_group_name_H-M   'P 1'
#
loop_
_entity.id
_entity.type
_entity.pdbx_description
1 polymer ?
#
loop_
_entity_poly.entity_id
_entity_poly.type
_entity_poly.pdbx_seq_one_letter_code
_entity_poly.pdbx_strand_id
1 'polypeptide(L)'
;MTPATVAGLAALAGLDMIAICDHNTAGNVRAVQQAASILAPGLLVLPGIELTCAEELHMVCLFPTAEAAEAAGAEIYAALPPIKNREEIFGAQLLMDAEDNETGRLEKLLSNATSISIDDAPAFVAQYGGFCYPAHIDRDSMSVLAALGEVPDYLGFQTVEVAEPEKFFFQGKNAAYTERYHILTCSDAHRPEALLPDASRALHLPECSFEALKATLTTPKT
;
A
#
# COMPACT_ATOMS: atom_id res chain seq x y z
N MET A 1 9.22 -8.14 5.50
CA MET A 1 8.82 -9.11 6.56
C MET A 1 8.38 -10.41 5.89
N THR A 2 8.34 -11.55 6.59
CA THR A 2 7.96 -12.84 5.99
C THR A 2 6.44 -13.07 6.03
N PRO A 3 5.85 -13.82 5.08
CA PRO A 3 4.40 -14.00 4.99
C PRO A 3 3.67 -14.48 6.25
N ALA A 4 4.12 -15.58 6.87
CA ALA A 4 3.51 -16.14 8.07
C ALA A 4 3.66 -15.21 9.27
N THR A 5 4.80 -14.52 9.37
CA THR A 5 5.03 -13.50 10.41
C THR A 5 4.04 -12.35 10.28
N VAL A 6 3.83 -11.81 9.07
CA VAL A 6 2.87 -10.72 8.85
C VAL A 6 1.45 -11.15 9.21
N ALA A 7 1.01 -12.31 8.71
CA ALA A 7 -0.33 -12.82 9.00
C ALA A 7 -0.56 -13.05 10.51
N GLY A 8 0.39 -13.71 11.18
CA GLY A 8 0.28 -14.01 12.60
C GLY A 8 0.30 -12.76 13.48
N LEU A 9 1.20 -11.81 13.19
CA LEU A 9 1.30 -10.58 13.97
C LEU A 9 0.10 -9.66 13.75
N ALA A 10 -0.40 -9.54 12.52
CA ALA A 10 -1.61 -8.77 12.23
C ALA A 10 -2.82 -9.31 13.01
N ALA A 11 -2.97 -10.64 13.06
CA ALA A 11 -4.03 -11.28 13.84
C ALA A 11 -3.87 -11.06 15.34
N LEU A 12 -2.64 -11.16 15.87
CA LEU A 12 -2.35 -10.88 17.28
C LEU A 12 -2.59 -9.41 17.65
N ALA A 13 -2.40 -8.49 16.70
CA ALA A 13 -2.71 -7.07 16.86
C ALA A 13 -4.22 -6.77 16.78
N GLY A 14 -5.06 -7.79 16.52
CA GLY A 14 -6.51 -7.63 16.46
C GLY A 14 -7.01 -6.91 15.21
N LEU A 15 -6.25 -6.95 14.11
CA LEU A 15 -6.67 -6.35 12.85
C LEU A 15 -7.71 -7.24 12.15
N ASP A 16 -8.80 -6.62 11.69
CA ASP A 16 -9.81 -7.29 10.85
C ASP A 16 -9.37 -7.37 9.38
N MET A 17 -8.56 -6.40 8.94
CA MET A 17 -8.14 -6.24 7.55
C MET A 17 -6.69 -5.71 7.50
N ILE A 18 -5.87 -6.26 6.61
CA ILE A 18 -4.58 -5.70 6.21
C ILE A 18 -4.47 -5.63 4.68
N ALA A 19 -3.62 -4.76 4.17
CA ALA A 19 -3.20 -4.77 2.78
C ALA A 19 -1.69 -5.04 2.70
N ILE A 20 -1.29 -5.92 1.78
CA ILE A 20 0.12 -6.18 1.51
C ILE A 20 0.52 -5.31 0.34
N CYS A 21 1.36 -4.31 0.59
CA CYS A 21 1.76 -3.31 -0.40
C CYS A 21 3.28 -3.24 -0.51
N ASP A 22 3.91 -4.32 -0.99
CA ASP A 22 5.35 -4.28 -1.29
C ASP A 22 5.62 -3.26 -2.41
N HIS A 23 6.82 -2.64 -2.41
CA HIS A 23 7.19 -1.68 -3.44
C HIS A 23 7.20 -2.32 -4.83
N ASN A 24 6.39 -1.76 -5.73
CA ASN A 24 6.39 -2.08 -7.16
C ASN A 24 6.21 -3.58 -7.51
N THR A 25 5.67 -4.38 -6.58
CA THR A 25 5.43 -5.81 -6.79
C THR A 25 4.28 -6.31 -5.92
N ALA A 26 3.58 -7.34 -6.39
CA ALA A 26 2.63 -8.12 -5.61
C ALA A 26 3.17 -9.52 -5.25
N GLY A 27 4.48 -9.76 -5.42
CA GLY A 27 5.08 -11.09 -5.44
C GLY A 27 4.83 -11.97 -4.21
N ASN A 28 4.54 -11.38 -3.05
CA ASN A 28 4.30 -12.13 -1.81
C ASN A 28 2.83 -12.14 -1.36
N VAL A 29 1.92 -11.40 -1.99
CA VAL A 29 0.54 -11.25 -1.50
C VAL A 29 -0.15 -12.60 -1.31
N ARG A 30 -0.01 -13.49 -2.28
CA ARG A 30 -0.64 -14.81 -2.28
C ARG A 30 -0.12 -15.67 -1.13
N ALA A 31 1.19 -15.59 -0.86
CA ALA A 31 1.79 -16.29 0.26
C ALA A 31 1.24 -15.79 1.60
N VAL A 32 1.05 -14.47 1.75
CA VAL A 32 0.44 -13.90 2.97
C VAL A 32 -1.02 -14.32 3.11
N GLN A 33 -1.80 -14.32 2.03
CA GLN A 33 -3.19 -14.78 2.03
C GLN A 33 -3.30 -16.27 2.43
N GLN A 34 -2.43 -17.11 1.89
CA GLN A 34 -2.37 -18.53 2.23
C GLN A 34 -1.99 -18.72 3.71
N ALA A 35 -0.97 -18.01 4.20
CA ALA A 35 -0.57 -18.07 5.60
C ALA A 35 -1.69 -17.61 6.53
N ALA A 36 -2.36 -16.49 6.21
CA ALA A 36 -3.50 -15.97 6.96
C ALA A 36 -4.68 -16.96 6.97
N SER A 37 -4.98 -17.64 5.87
CA SER A 37 -6.06 -18.64 5.83
C SER A 37 -5.87 -19.80 6.84
N ILE A 38 -4.62 -20.09 7.21
CA ILE A 38 -4.25 -21.16 8.14
C ILE A 38 -4.12 -20.61 9.57
N LEU A 39 -3.41 -19.49 9.73
CA LEU A 39 -3.02 -18.93 11.03
C LEU A 39 -4.06 -17.96 11.62
N ALA A 40 -4.84 -17.31 10.76
CA ALA A 40 -5.75 -16.23 11.10
C ALA A 40 -7.02 -16.21 10.22
N PRO A 41 -7.90 -17.24 10.27
CA PRO A 41 -9.02 -17.37 9.32
C PRO A 41 -10.05 -16.24 9.31
N GLY A 42 -10.00 -15.30 10.27
CA GLY A 42 -10.84 -14.11 10.31
C GLY A 42 -10.18 -12.83 9.77
N LEU A 43 -8.89 -12.87 9.45
CA LEU A 43 -8.15 -11.73 8.92
C LEU A 43 -8.34 -11.63 7.40
N LEU A 44 -8.89 -10.51 6.93
CA LEU A 44 -8.95 -10.22 5.50
C LEU A 44 -7.61 -9.63 5.04
N VAL A 45 -6.93 -10.33 4.13
CA VAL A 45 -5.69 -9.85 3.51
C VAL A 45 -5.98 -9.35 2.09
N LEU A 46 -5.95 -8.03 1.93
CA LEU A 46 -6.12 -7.36 0.65
C LEU A 46 -4.84 -7.38 -0.19
N PRO A 47 -4.95 -7.72 -1.48
CA PRO A 47 -3.89 -7.52 -2.44
C PRO A 47 -3.62 -6.04 -2.71
N GLY A 48 -2.36 -5.64 -2.57
CA GLY A 48 -1.92 -4.31 -2.89
C GLY A 48 -0.51 -4.25 -3.45
N ILE A 49 -0.13 -3.05 -3.87
CA ILE A 49 1.21 -2.67 -4.30
C ILE A 49 1.43 -1.23 -3.84
N GLU A 50 2.58 -0.93 -3.25
CA GLU A 50 3.01 0.46 -3.10
C GLU A 50 3.76 0.86 -4.37
N LEU A 51 3.07 1.58 -5.25
CA LEU A 51 3.62 2.05 -6.52
C LEU A 51 4.51 3.26 -6.26
N THR A 52 5.77 3.21 -6.70
CA THR A 52 6.62 4.40 -6.80
C THR A 52 6.41 5.02 -8.18
N CYS A 53 5.71 6.14 -8.21
CA CYS A 53 5.40 6.87 -9.43
C CYS A 53 6.64 7.56 -10.02
N ALA A 54 6.53 8.01 -11.27
CA ALA A 54 7.57 8.72 -12.01
C ALA A 54 8.05 10.01 -11.31
N GLU A 55 7.18 10.63 -10.51
CA GLU A 55 7.45 11.82 -9.71
C GLU A 55 8.22 11.54 -8.42
N GLU A 56 8.68 10.30 -8.20
CA GLU A 56 9.31 9.85 -6.95
C GLU A 56 8.40 10.10 -5.74
N LEU A 57 7.13 9.72 -5.87
CA LEU A 57 6.13 9.67 -4.79
C LEU A 57 5.47 8.30 -4.76
N HIS A 58 4.88 7.94 -3.62
CA HIS A 58 4.21 6.67 -3.46
C HIS A 58 2.69 6.76 -3.54
N MET A 59 2.11 5.71 -4.13
CA MET A 59 0.67 5.49 -4.13
C MET A 59 0.36 4.08 -3.62
N VAL A 60 -0.59 3.96 -2.72
CA VAL A 60 -1.15 2.66 -2.36
C VAL A 60 -2.14 2.26 -3.44
N CYS A 61 -1.91 1.11 -4.06
CA CYS A 61 -2.78 0.51 -5.06
C CYS A 61 -3.38 -0.77 -4.49
N LEU A 62 -4.71 -0.89 -4.44
CA LEU A 62 -5.42 -2.05 -3.90
C LEU A 62 -6.24 -2.73 -4.99
N PHE A 63 -6.29 -4.06 -4.96
CA PHE A 63 -6.89 -4.89 -5.99
C PHE A 63 -7.89 -5.90 -5.41
N PRO A 64 -8.91 -6.32 -6.18
CA PRO A 64 -9.94 -7.24 -5.69
C PRO A 64 -9.42 -8.66 -5.45
N THR A 65 -8.40 -9.10 -6.18
CA THR A 65 -7.84 -10.45 -6.07
C THR A 65 -6.32 -10.47 -6.25
N ALA A 66 -5.66 -11.52 -5.77
CA ALA A 66 -4.22 -11.70 -5.93
C ALA A 66 -3.84 -11.78 -7.41
N GLU A 67 -4.66 -12.42 -8.25
CA GLU A 67 -4.43 -12.51 -9.70
C GLU A 67 -4.42 -11.12 -10.35
N ALA A 68 -5.33 -10.24 -9.93
CA ALA A 68 -5.37 -8.86 -10.42
C ALA A 68 -4.13 -8.07 -9.99
N ALA A 69 -3.71 -8.18 -8.73
CA ALA A 69 -2.51 -7.54 -8.22
C ALA A 69 -1.23 -8.08 -8.88
N GLU A 70 -1.12 -9.40 -9.09
CA GLU A 70 0.01 -10.04 -9.76
C GLU A 70 0.13 -9.59 -11.22
N ALA A 71 -0.99 -9.49 -11.94
CA ALA A 71 -1.02 -8.98 -13.31
C ALA A 71 -0.58 -7.51 -13.39
N ALA A 72 -1.13 -6.64 -12.53
CA ALA A 72 -0.69 -5.25 -12.43
C ALA A 72 0.79 -5.14 -12.02
N GLY A 73 1.22 -5.94 -11.06
CA GLY A 73 2.59 -5.99 -10.56
C GLY A 73 3.60 -6.40 -11.63
N ALA A 74 3.23 -7.27 -12.56
CA ALA A 74 4.10 -7.62 -13.68
C ALA A 74 4.35 -6.41 -14.61
N GLU A 75 3.33 -5.60 -14.88
CA GLU A 75 3.45 -4.39 -15.71
C GLU A 75 4.19 -3.26 -14.98
N ILE A 76 3.92 -3.07 -13.69
CA ILE A 76 4.67 -2.14 -12.81
C ILE A 76 6.15 -2.53 -12.78
N TYR A 77 6.46 -3.81 -12.54
CA TYR A 77 7.84 -4.28 -12.51
C TYR A 77 8.53 -4.14 -13.88
N ALA A 78 7.80 -4.28 -14.98
CA ALA A 78 8.31 -4.01 -16.33
C ALA A 78 8.65 -2.52 -16.51
N ALA A 79 7.83 -1.61 -15.97
CA ALA A 79 8.03 -0.16 -15.99
C ALA A 79 9.19 0.34 -15.12
N LEU A 80 9.76 -0.49 -14.24
CA LEU A 80 10.98 -0.16 -13.50
C LEU A 80 12.19 -0.04 -14.42
N PRO A 81 13.13 0.88 -14.14
CA PRO A 81 14.40 0.94 -14.83
C PRO A 81 15.17 -0.39 -14.66
N PRO A 82 16.01 -0.79 -15.63
CA PRO A 82 16.75 -2.04 -15.58
C PRO A 82 17.98 -1.95 -14.66
N ILE A 83 17.79 -1.47 -13.44
CA ILE A 83 18.82 -1.33 -12.40
C ILE A 83 18.70 -2.52 -11.47
N LYS A 84 19.78 -3.32 -11.36
CA LYS A 84 19.81 -4.47 -10.47
C LYS A 84 19.92 -4.04 -9.00
N ASN A 85 19.21 -4.76 -8.13
CA ASN A 85 19.33 -4.60 -6.70
C ASN A 85 20.74 -4.94 -6.23
N ARG A 86 21.24 -4.17 -5.26
CA ARG A 86 22.49 -4.43 -4.54
C ARG A 86 22.13 -4.88 -3.13
N GLU A 87 21.99 -6.19 -2.95
CA GLU A 87 21.49 -6.77 -1.71
C GLU A 87 22.31 -6.37 -0.47
N GLU A 88 23.61 -6.10 -0.64
CA GLU A 88 24.50 -5.66 0.44
C GLU A 88 24.20 -4.23 0.94
N ILE A 89 23.43 -3.45 0.17
CA ILE A 89 23.01 -2.08 0.51
C ILE A 89 21.52 -2.05 0.85
N PHE A 90 20.68 -2.61 -0.01
CA PHE A 90 19.22 -2.47 0.06
C PHE A 90 18.53 -3.67 0.70
N GLY A 91 19.28 -4.73 1.02
CA GLY A 91 18.72 -6.01 1.46
C GLY A 91 18.20 -6.86 0.30
N ALA A 92 17.89 -8.12 0.61
CA ALA A 92 17.35 -9.05 -0.37
C ALA A 92 15.85 -8.80 -0.61
N GLN A 93 15.44 -8.88 -1.87
CA GLN A 93 14.04 -8.74 -2.30
C GLN A 93 13.47 -10.12 -2.58
N LEU A 94 13.04 -10.77 -1.51
CA LEU A 94 12.69 -12.19 -1.49
C LEU A 94 11.24 -12.42 -1.94
N LEU A 95 11.06 -13.48 -2.71
CA LEU A 95 9.78 -14.14 -2.92
C LEU A 95 9.71 -15.33 -1.97
N MET A 96 8.59 -15.50 -1.29
CA MET A 96 8.41 -16.53 -0.27
C MET A 96 7.13 -17.33 -0.46
N ASP A 97 7.05 -18.51 0.14
CA ASP A 97 5.81 -19.25 0.30
C ASP A 97 5.11 -18.92 1.64
N ALA A 98 3.97 -19.56 1.89
CA ALA A 98 3.16 -19.35 3.09
C ALA A 98 3.82 -19.88 4.38
N GLU A 99 4.90 -20.65 4.28
CA GLU A 99 5.67 -21.21 5.39
C GLU A 99 6.99 -20.44 5.61
N ASP A 100 7.13 -19.26 5.00
CA ASP A 100 8.31 -18.39 5.04
C ASP A 100 9.57 -18.98 4.37
N ASN A 101 9.42 -19.99 3.50
CA ASN A 101 10.54 -20.48 2.71
C ASN A 101 10.78 -19.57 1.51
N GLU A 102 12.05 -19.27 1.22
CA GLU A 102 12.43 -18.54 0.02
C GLU A 102 12.12 -19.37 -1.24
N THR A 103 11.32 -18.82 -2.15
CA THR A 103 10.97 -19.42 -3.44
C THR A 103 11.68 -18.74 -4.61
N GLY A 104 12.21 -17.53 -4.41
CA GLY A 104 12.95 -16.79 -5.41
C GLY A 104 13.33 -15.39 -4.95
N ARG A 105 13.86 -14.59 -5.89
CA ARG A 105 14.27 -13.21 -5.65
C ARG A 105 13.97 -12.34 -6.86
N LEU A 106 13.66 -11.07 -6.62
CA LEU A 106 13.46 -10.06 -7.66
C LEU A 106 14.78 -9.34 -7.96
N GLU A 107 15.17 -9.31 -9.24
CA GLU A 107 16.46 -8.76 -9.68
C GLU A 107 16.53 -7.24 -9.71
N LYS A 108 15.47 -6.55 -10.16
CA LYS A 108 15.46 -5.08 -10.27
C LYS A 108 15.28 -4.44 -8.90
N LEU A 109 15.95 -3.32 -8.64
CA LEU A 109 15.75 -2.55 -7.41
C LEU A 109 14.32 -1.99 -7.37
N LEU A 110 13.53 -2.49 -6.42
CA LEU A 110 12.10 -2.16 -6.28
C LEU A 110 11.85 -0.76 -5.76
N SER A 111 12.79 -0.13 -5.06
CA SER A 111 12.62 1.22 -4.51
C SER A 111 12.78 2.34 -5.55
N ASN A 112 13.05 2.01 -6.82
CA ASN A 112 13.15 3.01 -7.87
C ASN A 112 11.76 3.45 -8.34
N ALA A 113 11.67 4.70 -8.80
CA ALA A 113 10.52 5.18 -9.55
C ALA A 113 10.30 4.35 -10.83
N THR A 114 9.04 4.05 -11.09
CA THR A 114 8.57 3.49 -12.36
C THR A 114 8.36 4.60 -13.38
N SER A 115 8.05 4.25 -14.63
CA SER A 115 7.60 5.22 -15.62
C SER A 115 6.11 5.60 -15.52
N ILE A 116 5.38 5.08 -14.53
CA ILE A 116 3.94 5.34 -14.35
C ILE A 116 3.80 6.61 -13.51
N SER A 117 3.15 7.63 -14.06
CA SER A 117 2.90 8.91 -13.37
C SER A 117 1.76 8.80 -12.36
N ILE A 118 1.67 9.77 -11.44
CA ILE A 118 0.50 9.95 -10.57
C ILE A 118 -0.79 10.18 -11.38
N ASP A 119 -0.71 10.81 -12.56
CA ASP A 119 -1.83 11.03 -13.46
C ASP A 119 -2.35 9.72 -14.09
N ASP A 120 -1.43 8.82 -14.47
CA ASP A 120 -1.75 7.57 -15.17
C ASP A 120 -2.14 6.44 -14.20
N ALA A 121 -1.63 6.48 -12.96
CA ALA A 121 -1.83 5.42 -11.97
C ALA A 121 -3.31 5.06 -11.73
N PRO A 122 -4.26 5.99 -11.55
CA PRO A 122 -5.67 5.65 -11.35
C PRO A 122 -6.27 4.87 -12.52
N ALA A 123 -6.00 5.30 -13.75
CA ALA A 123 -6.50 4.65 -14.94
C ALA A 123 -5.86 3.26 -15.11
N PHE A 124 -4.55 3.14 -14.84
CA PHE A 124 -3.83 1.87 -14.86
C PHE A 124 -4.42 0.87 -13.86
N VAL A 125 -4.53 1.24 -12.58
CA VAL A 125 -5.01 0.35 -11.52
C VAL A 125 -6.47 -0.07 -11.77
N ALA A 126 -7.30 0.82 -12.32
CA ALA A 126 -8.69 0.53 -12.66
C ALA A 126 -8.84 -0.58 -13.73
N GLN A 127 -7.87 -0.77 -14.62
CA GLN A 127 -7.88 -1.85 -15.62
C GLN A 127 -7.91 -3.25 -14.98
N TYR A 128 -7.41 -3.37 -13.75
CA TYR A 128 -7.41 -4.60 -12.95
C TYR A 128 -8.51 -4.61 -11.89
N GLY A 129 -9.49 -3.71 -11.99
CA GLY A 129 -10.58 -3.58 -11.02
C GLY A 129 -10.17 -2.95 -9.68
N GLY A 130 -8.93 -2.48 -9.56
CA GLY A 130 -8.42 -1.85 -8.34
C GLY A 130 -8.83 -0.39 -8.17
N PHE A 131 -8.25 0.24 -7.15
CA PHE A 131 -8.20 1.70 -6.97
C PHE A 131 -6.90 2.08 -6.27
N CYS A 132 -6.53 3.36 -6.31
CA CYS A 132 -5.34 3.85 -5.64
C CYS A 132 -5.54 5.23 -5.00
N TYR A 133 -4.66 5.56 -4.06
CA TYR A 133 -4.61 6.86 -3.41
C TYR A 133 -3.15 7.22 -3.04
N PRO A 134 -2.81 8.52 -2.90
CA PRO A 134 -1.48 8.94 -2.47
C PRO A 134 -1.14 8.42 -1.07
N ALA A 135 0.02 7.75 -0.96
CA ALA A 135 0.55 7.24 0.30
C ALA A 135 1.22 8.37 1.09
N HIS A 136 1.19 8.26 2.42
CA HIS A 136 1.95 9.06 3.41
C HIS A 136 2.34 10.48 2.93
N ILE A 137 1.34 11.27 2.56
CA ILE A 137 1.50 12.53 1.82
C ILE A 137 2.37 13.56 2.54
N ASP A 138 2.55 13.40 3.85
CA ASP A 138 3.23 14.31 4.77
C ASP A 138 4.71 13.96 5.04
N ARG A 139 5.23 12.88 4.46
CA ARG A 139 6.67 12.55 4.55
C ARG A 139 7.52 13.56 3.79
N ASP A 140 8.75 13.80 4.27
CA ASP A 140 9.68 14.74 3.64
C ASP A 140 10.28 14.21 2.31
N SER A 141 10.03 12.94 1.98
CA SER A 141 10.48 12.28 0.76
C SER A 141 9.46 11.21 0.34
N MET A 142 9.42 10.88 -0.95
CA MET A 142 8.51 9.86 -1.51
C MET A 142 7.03 10.16 -1.29
N SER A 143 6.69 11.42 -1.09
CA SER A 143 5.32 11.89 -0.85
C SER A 143 4.90 12.91 -1.89
N VAL A 144 3.59 12.98 -2.14
CA VAL A 144 3.01 13.94 -3.09
C VAL A 144 3.26 15.40 -2.68
N LEU A 145 3.29 15.73 -1.38
CA LEU A 145 3.57 17.10 -0.94
C LEU A 145 5.05 17.47 -1.10
N ALA A 146 5.97 16.52 -0.92
CA ALA A 146 7.39 16.75 -1.18
C ALA A 146 7.65 16.93 -2.69
N ALA A 147 6.98 16.15 -3.53
CA ALA A 147 7.17 16.19 -4.99
C ALA A 147 6.46 17.38 -5.66
N LEU A 148 5.20 17.66 -5.28
CA LEU A 148 4.32 18.60 -5.99
C LEU A 148 3.90 19.81 -5.15
N GLY A 149 4.17 19.82 -3.85
CA GLY A 149 3.78 20.89 -2.92
C GLY A 149 2.32 20.84 -2.44
N GLU A 150 1.45 20.15 -3.18
CA GLU A 150 0.04 19.93 -2.83
C GLU A 150 -0.47 18.61 -3.45
N VAL A 151 -1.72 18.23 -3.17
CA VAL A 151 -2.43 17.16 -3.90
C VAL A 151 -3.31 17.83 -4.97
N PRO A 152 -2.93 17.83 -6.26
CA PRO A 152 -3.65 18.56 -7.29
C PRO A 152 -5.10 18.11 -7.49
N ASP A 153 -6.01 19.08 -7.65
CA ASP A 153 -7.45 18.85 -7.75
C ASP A 153 -7.89 18.01 -8.93
N TYR A 154 -7.20 18.17 -10.06
CA TYR A 154 -7.55 17.47 -11.29
C TYR A 154 -7.30 15.95 -11.18
N LEU A 155 -6.50 15.49 -10.22
CA LEU A 155 -6.24 14.05 -9.99
C LEU A 155 -7.46 13.33 -9.38
N GLY A 156 -8.41 14.07 -8.81
CA GLY A 156 -9.72 13.52 -8.43
C GLY A 156 -9.71 12.51 -7.27
N PHE A 157 -8.61 12.39 -6.51
CA PHE A 157 -8.56 11.52 -5.33
C PHE A 157 -9.59 11.94 -4.28
N GLN A 158 -10.22 10.95 -3.65
CA GLN A 158 -11.14 11.16 -2.52
C GLN A 158 -10.51 10.76 -1.18
N THR A 159 -9.37 10.07 -1.23
CA THR A 159 -8.63 9.56 -0.07
C THR A 159 -7.18 9.95 -0.19
N VAL A 160 -6.55 10.27 0.94
CA VAL A 160 -5.10 10.41 1.09
C VAL A 160 -4.66 9.72 2.37
N GLU A 161 -3.45 9.18 2.38
CA GLU A 161 -2.84 8.64 3.59
C GLU A 161 -1.89 9.67 4.23
N VAL A 162 -2.01 9.85 5.54
CA VAL A 162 -1.16 10.73 6.36
C VAL A 162 -0.47 9.88 7.40
N ALA A 163 0.86 9.86 7.40
CA ALA A 163 1.69 9.05 8.29
C ALA A 163 1.68 9.59 9.72
N GLU A 164 1.81 10.91 9.90
CA GLU A 164 1.90 11.55 11.22
C GLU A 164 0.78 12.58 11.42
N PRO A 165 -0.50 12.16 11.52
CA PRO A 165 -1.64 13.08 11.55
C PRO A 165 -1.58 14.09 12.70
N GLU A 166 -1.02 13.72 13.86
CA GLU A 166 -0.87 14.66 14.99
C GLU A 166 0.05 15.85 14.66
N LYS A 167 1.10 15.62 13.86
CA LYS A 167 2.02 16.64 13.40
C LYS A 167 1.44 17.40 12.20
N PHE A 168 0.84 16.68 11.26
CA PHE A 168 0.32 17.23 10.02
C PHE A 168 -0.84 18.21 10.25
N PHE A 169 -1.72 17.91 11.22
CA PHE A 169 -2.89 18.72 11.57
C PHE A 169 -2.72 19.59 12.82
N PHE A 170 -1.51 19.65 13.39
CA PHE A 170 -1.24 20.39 14.62
C PHE A 170 -1.70 21.86 14.51
N GLN A 171 -2.45 22.32 15.51
CA GLN A 171 -3.01 23.69 15.58
C GLN A 171 -3.85 24.09 14.34
N GLY A 172 -4.50 23.13 13.67
CA GLY A 172 -5.37 23.39 12.53
C GLY A 172 -4.62 23.59 11.21
N LYS A 173 -3.30 23.31 11.16
CA LYS A 173 -2.55 23.24 9.91
C LYS A 173 -3.23 22.22 8.98
N ASN A 174 -3.28 22.51 7.69
CA ASN A 174 -3.82 21.60 6.67
C ASN A 174 -5.26 21.11 6.92
N ALA A 175 -6.06 21.81 7.72
CA ALA A 175 -7.45 21.41 8.02
C ALA A 175 -8.31 21.21 6.76
N ALA A 176 -8.04 21.95 5.69
CA ALA A 176 -8.71 21.76 4.39
C ALA A 176 -8.61 20.33 3.83
N TYR A 177 -7.55 19.57 4.17
CA TYR A 177 -7.43 18.18 3.76
C TYR A 177 -8.47 17.28 4.44
N THR A 178 -8.83 17.54 5.70
CA THR A 178 -9.83 16.74 6.40
C THR A 178 -11.26 17.06 5.94
N GLU A 179 -11.49 18.26 5.40
CA GLU A 179 -12.77 18.63 4.78
C GLU A 179 -12.94 17.97 3.41
N ARG A 180 -11.84 17.79 2.68
CA ARG A 180 -11.85 17.34 1.30
C ARG A 180 -11.66 15.83 1.10
N TYR A 181 -10.84 15.20 1.93
CA TYR A 181 -10.43 13.81 1.75
C TYR A 181 -10.86 12.93 2.92
N HIS A 182 -11.09 11.66 2.64
CA HIS A 182 -10.94 10.61 3.64
C HIS A 182 -9.46 10.54 4.01
N ILE A 183 -9.17 10.60 5.31
CA ILE A 183 -7.80 10.53 5.81
C ILE A 183 -7.57 9.14 6.34
N LEU A 184 -6.63 8.41 5.75
CA LEU A 184 -6.12 7.17 6.27
C LEU A 184 -4.80 7.40 6.99
N THR A 185 -4.51 6.52 7.95
CA THR A 185 -3.19 6.39 8.56
C THR A 185 -2.91 4.91 8.65
N CYS A 186 -1.91 4.46 7.91
CA CYS A 186 -1.45 3.08 7.88
C CYS A 186 -0.07 2.99 8.56
N SER A 187 0.37 1.76 8.85
CA SER A 187 1.59 1.53 9.64
C SER A 187 2.88 1.76 8.85
N ASP A 188 2.84 1.67 7.52
CA ASP A 188 4.03 1.66 6.65
C ASP A 188 5.10 0.67 7.19
N ALA A 189 4.62 -0.49 7.63
CA ALA A 189 5.40 -1.41 8.45
C ALA A 189 6.50 -2.09 7.62
N HIS A 190 7.75 -1.73 7.93
CA HIS A 190 8.94 -2.38 7.37
C HIS A 190 9.56 -3.42 8.31
N ARG A 191 9.09 -3.47 9.55
CA ARG A 191 9.58 -4.38 10.59
C ARG A 191 8.45 -4.93 11.46
N PRO A 192 8.59 -6.14 12.03
CA PRO A 192 7.56 -6.78 12.84
C PRO A 192 7.04 -5.91 13.99
N GLU A 193 7.90 -5.12 14.60
CA GLU A 193 7.54 -4.27 15.74
C GLU A 193 6.53 -3.18 15.36
N ALA A 194 6.45 -2.79 14.08
CA ALA A 194 5.49 -1.80 13.58
C ALA A 194 4.08 -2.37 13.37
N LEU A 195 3.91 -3.69 13.37
CA LEU A 195 2.59 -4.35 13.31
C LEU A 195 1.95 -4.50 14.71
N LEU A 196 2.74 -4.37 15.77
CA LEU A 196 2.33 -4.66 17.15
C LEU A 196 1.69 -3.49 17.92
N PRO A 197 1.97 -2.19 17.66
CA PRO A 197 1.23 -1.12 18.30
C PRO A 197 -0.14 -0.92 17.64
N ASP A 198 -1.12 -1.59 18.24
CA ASP A 198 -2.55 -1.26 18.39
C ASP A 198 -3.38 -1.02 17.12
N ALA A 199 -4.56 -1.66 17.06
CA ALA A 199 -5.67 -1.32 16.18
C ALA A 199 -6.32 0.04 16.57
N SER A 200 -5.47 1.05 16.80
CA SER A 200 -5.84 2.39 17.27
C SER A 200 -6.52 3.24 16.19
N ARG A 201 -6.45 2.79 14.93
CA ARG A 201 -7.10 3.39 13.77
C ARG A 201 -8.10 2.41 13.21
N ALA A 202 -9.35 2.86 13.06
CA ALA A 202 -10.43 2.05 12.54
C ALA A 202 -11.19 2.82 11.46
N LEU A 203 -11.61 2.08 10.42
CA LEU A 203 -12.54 2.55 9.40
C LEU A 203 -13.82 1.73 9.55
N HIS A 204 -14.97 2.39 9.64
CA HIS A 204 -16.25 1.71 9.69
C HIS A 204 -16.72 1.39 8.27
N LEU A 205 -16.84 0.09 7.97
CA LEU A 205 -17.35 -0.41 6.70
C LEU A 205 -18.67 -1.15 6.94
N PRO A 206 -19.60 -1.14 5.95
CA PRO A 206 -20.82 -1.96 6.03
C PRO A 206 -20.51 -3.46 6.07
N GLU A 207 -19.36 -3.87 5.51
CA GLU A 207 -18.83 -5.22 5.53
C GLU A 207 -17.30 -5.16 5.47
N CYS A 208 -16.61 -6.10 6.10
CA CYS A 208 -15.16 -6.26 5.94
C CYS A 208 -14.87 -6.93 4.58
N SER A 209 -14.90 -6.13 3.50
CA SER A 209 -14.67 -6.59 2.13
C SER A 209 -13.96 -5.54 1.28
N PHE A 210 -13.29 -5.98 0.21
CA PHE A 210 -12.65 -5.09 -0.76
C PHE A 210 -13.65 -4.09 -1.36
N GLU A 211 -14.86 -4.54 -1.72
CA GLU A 211 -15.85 -3.69 -2.37
C GLU A 211 -16.39 -2.61 -1.43
N ALA A 212 -16.63 -2.95 -0.16
CA ALA A 212 -17.03 -1.98 0.84
C ALA A 212 -15.93 -0.93 1.08
N LEU A 213 -14.66 -1.37 1.16
CA LEU A 213 -13.52 -0.48 1.29
C LEU A 213 -13.40 0.46 0.07
N LYS A 214 -13.40 -0.11 -1.15
CA LYS A 214 -13.32 0.63 -2.40
C LYS A 214 -14.44 1.65 -2.51
N ALA A 215 -15.69 1.25 -2.28
CA ALA A 215 -16.83 2.16 -2.33
C ALA A 215 -16.67 3.33 -1.35
N THR A 216 -16.20 3.05 -0.13
CA THR A 216 -15.99 4.07 0.91
C THR A 216 -14.90 5.05 0.53
N LEU A 217 -13.74 4.55 0.08
CA LEU A 217 -12.54 5.36 -0.16
C LEU A 217 -12.51 6.07 -1.52
N THR A 218 -13.38 5.69 -2.46
CA THR A 218 -13.45 6.32 -3.79
C THR A 218 -14.66 7.23 -3.96
N THR A 219 -15.58 7.25 -2.99
CA THR A 219 -16.73 8.16 -2.99
C THR A 219 -16.35 9.46 -2.28
N PRO A 220 -16.80 10.63 -2.78
CA PRO A 220 -16.59 11.90 -2.09
C PRO A 220 -17.08 11.87 -0.64
N LYS A 221 -16.32 12.52 0.23
CA LYS A 221 -16.69 12.68 1.63
C LYS A 221 -17.96 13.54 1.73
N THR A 222 -19.02 12.97 2.30
CA THR A 222 -20.30 13.65 2.57
C THR A 222 -20.25 14.47 3.84
#